data_AF-A0A2M7RK48-F1
#
_entry.id   AF-A0A2M7RK48-F1
#
_cell.length_a   1.000
_cell.length_b   1.000
_cell.length_c   1.000
_cell.angle_alpha   90.00
_cell.angle_beta   90.00
_cell.angle_gamma   90.00
#
_symmetry.space_group_name_H-M   'P 1'
#
loop_
_entity.id
_entity.type
_entity.pdbx_description
1 polymer ?
#
loop_
_entity_poly.entity_id
_entity_poly.type
_entity_poly.pdbx_seq_one_letter_code
_entity_poly.pdbx_strand_id
1 'polypeptide(L)'
;MTYIEKPNFYPEQKENTPESLSNREINGNTVGISNNVERKSPYSIMSALRMIRDKFRNAFGYSDETDKQVKMRMDEELAYTSKEAIRAGVDFSQCQFNQIINAYQSGNKVEFESWSPYMSDYNTSTGEIWSDKLTESDAIGLEVAKVLRKKFPKARLISLYDEYNSSMPDSADAWGRPSKEATDEKGTVLKDAKNNPLDAGQIAFSDEARQAFRDSVEKTLRDREVILPSEKEGKNFLLVSESSKVKDAEMLVEKLEANGNIEHDGEAIYFVNPDSENPAYQRIILRTKTGRWLCEALDASSYMNPENLKITHLVVLPEHFKEQQNKVWEMLRMLGIKPTNYHNVYYDEKQNPLRVAQIINEEIKKNEEEEIAQNYAQAA
;
A
#
# COMPACT_ATOMS: atom_id res chain seq x y z
N MET A 1 18.72 50.81 18.94
CA MET A 1 17.81 51.44 17.96
C MET A 1 18.64 51.79 16.75
N THR A 2 18.56 50.95 15.73
CA THR A 2 19.35 51.08 14.51
C THR A 2 18.43 50.63 13.38
N TYR A 3 17.93 51.59 12.62
CA TYR A 3 17.10 51.35 11.44
C TYR A 3 18.02 50.91 10.29
N ILE A 4 17.72 49.74 9.72
CA ILE A 4 18.36 49.25 8.48
C ILE A 4 17.26 49.21 7.43
N GLU A 5 17.36 50.11 6.43
CA GLU A 5 16.50 50.17 5.25
C GLU A 5 16.78 48.97 4.34
N LYS A 6 15.71 48.35 3.82
CA LYS A 6 15.77 47.33 2.76
C LYS A 6 15.62 48.00 1.39
N PRO A 7 16.45 47.67 0.37
CA PRO A 7 16.19 48.11 -0.99
C PRO A 7 15.13 47.24 -1.66
N ASN A 8 14.15 47.90 -2.29
CA ASN A 8 13.20 47.33 -3.25
C ASN A 8 13.93 47.02 -4.56
N PHE A 9 13.79 45.79 -5.05
CA PHE A 9 14.16 45.41 -6.41
C PHE A 9 12.95 44.74 -7.09
N TYR A 10 12.33 45.45 -8.03
CA TYR A 10 11.52 44.88 -9.10
C TYR A 10 12.27 45.10 -10.41
N PRO A 11 12.49 44.07 -11.25
CA PRO A 11 12.82 44.29 -12.64
C PRO A 11 11.55 44.27 -13.51
N GLU A 12 11.50 45.26 -14.38
CA GLU A 12 10.48 45.56 -15.38
C GLU A 12 10.27 44.40 -16.37
N GLN A 13 9.01 44.14 -16.71
CA GLN A 13 8.62 43.32 -17.85
C GLN A 13 8.83 44.12 -19.15
N LYS A 14 9.61 43.56 -20.08
CA LYS A 14 9.65 44.03 -21.48
C LYS A 14 8.77 43.14 -22.34
N GLU A 15 7.75 43.76 -22.91
CA GLU A 15 6.96 43.26 -24.04
C GLU A 15 7.86 43.03 -25.25
N ASN A 16 7.68 41.91 -25.93
CA ASN A 16 8.15 41.70 -27.30
C ASN A 16 7.03 41.02 -28.09
N THR A 17 6.41 41.79 -28.98
CA THR A 17 5.57 41.32 -30.08
C THR A 17 6.42 40.68 -31.20
N PRO A 18 5.87 39.72 -31.96
CA PRO A 18 6.65 38.86 -32.85
C PRO A 18 6.81 39.43 -34.26
N GLU A 19 8.03 39.36 -34.80
CA GLU A 19 8.30 39.55 -36.22
C GLU A 19 8.16 38.23 -37.00
N SER A 20 7.47 38.37 -38.12
CA SER A 20 7.23 37.42 -39.20
C SER A 20 8.48 37.04 -40.00
N LEU A 21 8.72 35.75 -40.23
CA LEU A 21 9.44 35.15 -41.38
C LEU A 21 9.18 33.63 -41.29
N SER A 22 9.11 32.80 -42.32
CA SER A 22 8.97 32.86 -43.77
C SER A 22 8.82 31.40 -44.20
N ASN A 23 7.98 31.10 -45.18
CA ASN A 23 7.73 29.75 -45.69
C ASN A 23 9.01 29.03 -46.13
N ARG A 24 9.21 27.79 -45.66
CA ARG A 24 9.94 26.76 -46.39
C ARG A 24 9.23 25.42 -46.23
N GLU A 25 8.73 24.93 -47.36
CA GLU A 25 8.20 23.59 -47.57
C GLU A 25 9.30 22.55 -47.34
N ILE A 26 9.02 21.56 -46.48
CA ILE A 26 9.69 20.26 -46.53
C ILE A 26 8.60 19.20 -46.36
N ASN A 27 8.40 18.44 -47.43
CA ASN A 27 7.58 17.23 -47.48
C ASN A 27 8.15 16.17 -46.53
N GLY A 28 7.32 15.69 -45.59
CA GLY A 28 7.64 14.57 -44.72
C GLY A 28 6.45 14.22 -43.84
N ASN A 29 5.75 13.14 -44.19
CA ASN A 29 4.63 12.59 -43.43
C ASN A 29 5.02 12.38 -41.96
N THR A 30 4.46 13.21 -41.09
CA THR A 30 4.48 13.01 -39.64
C THR A 30 3.02 13.01 -39.18
N VAL A 31 2.53 11.86 -38.73
CA VAL A 31 1.22 11.75 -38.08
C VAL A 31 1.36 12.42 -36.71
N GLY A 32 1.01 13.70 -36.65
CA GLY A 32 0.91 14.44 -35.41
C GLY A 32 -0.34 14.00 -34.64
N ILE A 33 -0.15 13.25 -33.55
CA ILE A 33 -1.19 13.11 -32.53
C ILE A 33 -1.27 14.46 -31.81
N SER A 34 -2.23 15.30 -32.20
CA SER A 34 -2.54 16.50 -31.45
C SER A 34 -3.25 16.10 -30.16
N ASN A 35 -2.52 16.07 -29.04
CA ASN A 35 -3.12 16.07 -27.70
C ASN A 35 -3.67 17.46 -27.40
N ASN A 36 -4.71 17.85 -28.13
CA ASN A 36 -5.56 18.99 -27.79
C ASN A 36 -6.59 18.48 -26.79
N VAL A 37 -6.18 18.30 -25.53
CA VAL A 37 -7.15 18.19 -24.44
C VAL A 37 -7.71 19.59 -24.28
N GLU A 38 -8.86 19.85 -24.91
CA GLU A 38 -9.64 21.07 -24.70
C GLU A 38 -9.77 21.29 -23.19
N ARG A 39 -9.06 22.30 -22.67
CA ARG A 39 -9.22 22.74 -21.29
C ARG A 39 -10.62 23.31 -21.16
N LYS A 40 -11.55 22.44 -20.78
CA LYS A 40 -12.92 22.80 -20.42
C LYS A 40 -12.86 23.91 -19.38
N SER A 41 -13.55 25.03 -19.65
CA SER A 41 -13.52 26.15 -18.73
C SER A 41 -14.06 25.72 -17.36
N PRO A 42 -13.57 26.27 -16.24
CA PRO A 42 -14.07 25.97 -14.90
C PRO A 42 -15.60 26.07 -14.81
N TYR A 43 -16.21 26.98 -15.57
CA TYR A 43 -17.67 27.11 -15.68
C TYR A 43 -18.36 25.90 -16.31
N SER A 44 -17.77 25.29 -17.34
CA SER A 44 -18.34 24.09 -17.96
C SER A 44 -18.21 22.85 -17.07
N ILE A 45 -17.14 22.76 -16.26
CA ILE A 45 -16.95 21.69 -15.27
C ILE A 45 -17.97 21.86 -14.15
N MET A 46 -18.11 23.08 -13.62
CA MET A 46 -19.12 23.39 -12.60
C MET A 46 -20.55 23.18 -13.10
N SER A 47 -20.84 23.48 -14.36
CA SER A 47 -22.14 23.19 -14.98
C SER A 47 -22.38 21.69 -15.09
N ALA A 48 -21.37 20.89 -15.48
CA ALA A 48 -21.50 19.44 -15.55
C ALA A 48 -21.70 18.81 -14.17
N LEU A 49 -20.93 19.25 -13.16
CA LEU A 49 -21.08 18.82 -11.77
C LEU A 49 -22.46 19.20 -11.21
N ARG A 50 -22.95 20.39 -11.53
CA ARG A 50 -24.31 20.82 -11.19
C ARG A 50 -25.36 19.92 -11.84
N MET A 51 -25.21 19.57 -13.11
CA MET A 51 -26.13 18.65 -13.79
C MET A 51 -26.09 17.23 -13.24
N ILE A 52 -24.91 16.72 -12.86
CA ILE A 52 -24.77 15.41 -12.21
C ILE A 52 -25.45 15.44 -10.84
N ARG A 53 -25.18 16.47 -10.03
CA ARG A 53 -25.83 16.69 -8.74
C ARG A 53 -27.35 16.82 -8.87
N ASP A 54 -27.83 17.57 -9.85
CA ASP A 54 -29.26 17.79 -10.05
C ASP A 54 -29.96 16.53 -10.61
N LYS A 55 -29.27 15.72 -11.42
CA LYS A 55 -29.73 14.37 -11.81
C LYS A 55 -29.77 13.40 -10.63
N PHE A 56 -28.77 13.43 -9.76
CA PHE A 56 -28.79 12.69 -8.49
C PHE A 56 -29.96 13.16 -7.61
N ARG A 57 -30.17 14.47 -7.48
CA ARG A 57 -31.31 15.04 -6.76
C ARG A 57 -32.66 14.55 -7.26
N ASN A 58 -32.83 14.51 -8.57
CA ASN A 58 -34.06 14.05 -9.19
C ASN A 58 -34.25 12.53 -9.14
N ALA A 59 -33.18 11.74 -9.28
CA ALA A 59 -33.25 10.28 -9.25
C ALA A 59 -33.61 9.73 -7.86
N PHE A 60 -33.24 10.44 -6.79
CA PHE A 60 -33.44 10.02 -5.41
C PHE A 60 -34.54 10.81 -4.67
N GLY A 61 -35.33 11.62 -5.37
CA GLY A 61 -36.50 12.30 -4.79
C GLY A 61 -36.17 13.37 -3.73
N TYR A 62 -35.04 14.07 -3.86
CA TYR A 62 -34.59 15.06 -2.87
C TYR A 62 -35.30 16.41 -3.04
N SER A 63 -36.38 16.64 -2.28
CA SER A 63 -36.89 17.99 -1.98
C SER A 63 -36.58 18.39 -0.54
N ASP A 64 -35.98 19.58 -0.37
CA ASP A 64 -35.76 20.33 0.88
C ASP A 64 -34.69 19.85 1.88
N GLU A 65 -33.90 18.82 1.58
CA GLU A 65 -32.76 18.49 2.44
C GLU A 65 -31.60 19.50 2.32
N THR A 66 -31.18 20.00 3.48
CA THR A 66 -29.99 20.84 3.61
C THR A 66 -28.73 20.04 3.29
N ASP A 67 -27.65 20.70 2.82
CA ASP A 67 -26.36 20.05 2.54
C ASP A 67 -25.83 19.24 3.74
N LYS A 68 -26.17 19.66 4.97
CA LYS A 68 -25.86 18.94 6.21
C LYS A 68 -26.59 17.59 6.33
N GLN A 69 -27.87 17.51 5.95
CA GLN A 69 -28.65 16.28 5.98
C GLN A 69 -28.19 15.30 4.90
N VAL A 70 -27.90 15.80 3.69
CA VAL A 70 -27.33 14.98 2.61
C VAL A 70 -25.98 14.41 3.04
N LYS A 71 -25.09 15.23 3.61
CA LYS A 71 -23.80 14.76 4.13
C LYS A 71 -23.97 13.70 5.23
N MET A 72 -24.85 13.95 6.20
CA MET A 72 -25.07 13.01 7.31
C MET A 72 -25.61 11.66 6.83
N ARG A 73 -26.54 11.63 5.86
CA ARG A 73 -27.00 10.39 5.25
C ARG A 73 -25.90 9.71 4.44
N MET A 74 -25.11 10.46 3.66
CA MET A 74 -23.96 9.87 2.94
C MET A 74 -22.96 9.25 3.93
N ASP A 75 -22.69 9.91 5.05
CA ASP A 75 -21.83 9.38 6.11
C ASP A 75 -22.44 8.12 6.75
N GLU A 76 -23.76 8.08 6.95
CA GLU A 76 -24.50 6.91 7.46
C GLU A 76 -24.52 5.73 6.46
N GLU A 77 -24.76 6.00 5.17
CA GLU A 77 -24.72 5.01 4.09
C GLU A 77 -23.30 4.45 3.94
N LEU A 78 -22.28 5.31 3.91
CA LEU A 78 -20.87 4.88 3.89
C LEU A 78 -20.55 4.03 5.12
N ALA A 79 -20.96 4.45 6.32
CA ALA A 79 -20.75 3.68 7.53
C ALA A 79 -21.50 2.33 7.50
N TYR A 80 -22.68 2.27 6.87
CA TYR A 80 -23.43 1.04 6.68
C TYR A 80 -22.71 0.10 5.70
N THR A 81 -22.28 0.59 4.53
CA THR A 81 -21.53 -0.20 3.54
C THR A 81 -20.19 -0.69 4.12
N SER A 82 -19.49 0.15 4.89
CA SER A 82 -18.28 -0.25 5.60
C SER A 82 -18.55 -1.34 6.65
N LYS A 83 -19.70 -1.31 7.34
CA LYS A 83 -20.08 -2.38 8.28
C LYS A 83 -20.42 -3.69 7.56
N GLU A 84 -21.03 -3.65 6.38
CA GLU A 84 -21.27 -4.87 5.58
C GLU A 84 -19.96 -5.48 5.06
N ALA A 85 -18.95 -4.64 4.81
CA ALA A 85 -17.63 -5.07 4.41
C ALA A 85 -16.81 -5.71 5.54
N ILE A 86 -17.16 -5.48 6.81
CA ILE A 86 -16.47 -6.05 7.97
C ILE A 86 -17.27 -7.23 8.53
N ARG A 87 -16.69 -8.43 8.55
CA ARG A 87 -17.33 -9.63 9.10
C ARG A 87 -16.40 -10.38 10.02
N ALA A 88 -16.86 -10.57 11.27
CA ALA A 88 -16.13 -11.31 12.30
C ALA A 88 -14.65 -10.88 12.44
N GLY A 89 -14.42 -9.56 12.39
CA GLY A 89 -13.07 -8.98 12.51
C GLY A 89 -12.25 -9.03 11.22
N VAL A 90 -12.83 -9.32 10.06
CA VAL A 90 -12.17 -9.27 8.75
C VAL A 90 -12.81 -8.19 7.89
N ASP A 91 -12.02 -7.22 7.43
CA ASP A 91 -12.45 -6.10 6.59
C ASP A 91 -12.11 -6.35 5.12
N PHE A 92 -13.16 -6.35 4.29
CA PHE A 92 -13.10 -6.53 2.84
C PHE A 92 -13.31 -5.23 2.05
N SER A 93 -13.39 -4.07 2.72
CA SER A 93 -13.76 -2.79 2.10
C SER A 93 -12.82 -2.32 0.99
N GLN A 94 -11.59 -2.83 0.96
CA GLN A 94 -10.58 -2.55 -0.06
C GLN A 94 -10.23 -3.77 -0.92
N CYS A 95 -11.10 -4.78 -0.93
CA CYS A 95 -10.94 -5.99 -1.72
C CYS A 95 -12.11 -6.17 -2.69
N GLN A 96 -11.80 -6.51 -3.94
CA GLN A 96 -12.79 -6.88 -4.94
C GLN A 96 -12.49 -8.30 -5.39
N PHE A 97 -12.96 -9.29 -4.63
CA PHE A 97 -12.64 -10.70 -4.90
C PHE A 97 -13.09 -11.15 -6.29
N ASN A 98 -14.22 -10.66 -6.78
CA ASN A 98 -14.64 -10.90 -8.16
C ASN A 98 -13.57 -10.48 -9.19
N GLN A 99 -12.87 -9.35 -9.02
CA GLN A 99 -11.78 -8.94 -9.91
C GLN A 99 -10.59 -9.91 -9.84
N ILE A 100 -10.23 -10.34 -8.62
CA ILE A 100 -9.15 -11.32 -8.40
C ILE A 100 -9.49 -12.67 -9.06
N ILE A 101 -10.72 -13.15 -8.84
CA ILE A 101 -11.21 -14.40 -9.40
C ILE A 101 -11.24 -14.32 -10.92
N ASN A 102 -11.80 -13.25 -11.49
CA ASN A 102 -11.84 -13.03 -12.94
C ASN A 102 -10.44 -12.99 -13.55
N ALA A 103 -9.50 -12.27 -12.93
CA ALA A 103 -8.12 -12.21 -13.36
C ALA A 103 -7.48 -13.60 -13.36
N TYR A 104 -7.65 -14.35 -12.27
CA TYR A 104 -7.14 -15.71 -12.14
C TYR A 104 -7.71 -16.67 -13.20
N GLN A 105 -9.03 -16.67 -13.38
CA GLN A 105 -9.71 -17.53 -14.35
C GLN A 105 -9.35 -17.18 -15.80
N SER A 106 -9.15 -15.90 -16.09
CA SER A 106 -8.70 -15.41 -17.40
C SER A 106 -7.22 -15.72 -17.69
N GLY A 107 -6.50 -16.32 -16.74
CA GLY A 107 -5.08 -16.64 -16.89
C GLY A 107 -4.13 -15.46 -16.68
N ASN A 108 -4.62 -14.33 -16.15
CA ASN A 108 -3.77 -13.23 -15.73
C ASN A 108 -2.98 -13.64 -14.47
N LYS A 109 -1.81 -13.01 -14.30
CA LYS A 109 -0.98 -13.25 -13.11
C LYS A 109 -1.68 -12.67 -11.89
N VAL A 110 -1.80 -13.50 -10.86
CA VAL A 110 -2.28 -13.12 -9.53
C VAL A 110 -1.20 -13.42 -8.52
N GLU A 111 -0.96 -12.47 -7.63
CA GLU A 111 -0.05 -12.59 -6.50
C GLU A 111 -0.79 -12.30 -5.21
N PHE A 112 -0.40 -13.00 -4.14
CA PHE A 112 -0.93 -12.68 -2.83
C PHE A 112 0.16 -12.71 -1.76
N GLU A 113 0.05 -11.74 -0.87
CA GLU A 113 0.83 -11.61 0.35
C GLU A 113 -0.10 -11.84 1.54
N SER A 114 0.28 -12.73 2.43
CA SER A 114 -0.55 -13.03 3.61
C SER A 114 0.26 -13.41 4.84
N TRP A 115 1.56 -13.65 4.70
CA TRP A 115 2.45 -13.92 5.82
C TRP A 115 3.75 -13.16 5.66
N SER A 116 3.97 -12.21 6.57
CA SER A 116 5.08 -11.25 6.49
C SER A 116 5.77 -11.11 7.87
N PRO A 117 6.57 -12.10 8.28
CA PRO A 117 7.11 -12.15 9.64
C PRO A 117 8.23 -11.13 9.85
N TYR A 118 8.27 -10.55 11.05
CA TYR A 118 9.37 -9.67 11.49
C TYR A 118 10.46 -10.50 12.18
N MET A 119 11.72 -10.30 11.79
CA MET A 119 12.85 -10.99 12.42
C MET A 119 12.98 -10.64 13.92
N SER A 120 12.55 -9.43 14.31
CA SER A 120 12.55 -8.99 15.72
C SER A 120 11.61 -9.78 16.62
N ASP A 121 10.62 -10.47 16.08
CA ASP A 121 9.65 -11.24 16.86
C ASP A 121 10.17 -12.64 17.24
N TYR A 122 11.33 -13.01 16.68
CA TYR A 122 11.91 -14.34 16.78
C TYR A 122 13.33 -14.30 17.33
N ASN A 123 14.09 -15.38 17.13
CA ASN A 123 15.47 -15.43 17.61
C ASN A 123 16.36 -14.52 16.77
N THR A 124 16.54 -13.28 17.23
CA THR A 124 17.38 -12.27 16.53
C THR A 124 18.85 -12.66 16.40
N SER A 125 19.35 -13.54 17.27
CA SER A 125 20.74 -14.00 17.24
C SER A 125 20.97 -15.12 16.23
N THR A 126 19.98 -16.00 16.02
CA THR A 126 20.11 -17.15 15.11
C THR A 126 19.27 -17.03 13.84
N GLY A 127 18.35 -16.08 13.77
CA GLY A 127 17.31 -15.99 12.74
C GLY A 127 16.23 -17.07 12.82
N GLU A 128 16.21 -17.94 13.83
CA GLU A 128 15.27 -19.06 13.83
C GLU A 128 13.83 -18.61 14.13
N ILE A 129 12.88 -18.99 13.26
CA ILE A 129 11.43 -18.92 13.55
C ILE A 129 11.03 -20.14 14.37
N TRP A 130 10.58 -19.91 15.60
CA TRP A 130 10.02 -20.97 16.44
C TRP A 130 8.57 -21.22 16.06
N SER A 131 8.34 -22.26 15.26
CA SER A 131 7.00 -22.59 14.73
C SER A 131 5.92 -22.87 15.80
N ASP A 132 6.31 -23.12 17.04
CA ASP A 132 5.45 -23.27 18.23
C ASP A 132 5.16 -21.95 18.96
N LYS A 133 5.82 -20.85 18.55
CA LYS A 133 5.74 -19.51 19.15
C LYS A 133 5.55 -18.43 18.10
N LEU A 134 4.74 -18.73 17.08
CA LEU A 134 4.31 -17.72 16.12
C LEU A 134 3.55 -16.60 16.83
N THR A 135 3.70 -15.38 16.35
CA THR A 135 2.84 -14.26 16.76
C THR A 135 1.38 -14.53 16.34
N GLU A 136 0.44 -13.79 16.91
CA GLU A 136 -0.98 -13.91 16.55
C GLU A 136 -1.19 -13.60 15.05
N SER A 137 -0.54 -12.53 14.56
CA SER A 137 -0.50 -12.15 13.14
C SER A 137 0.08 -13.25 12.25
N ASP A 138 1.23 -13.83 12.62
CA ASP A 138 1.88 -14.87 11.82
C ASP A 138 1.06 -16.16 11.76
N ALA A 139 0.40 -16.52 12.87
CA ALA A 139 -0.49 -17.67 12.92
C ALA A 139 -1.70 -17.49 12.00
N ILE A 140 -2.33 -16.30 11.99
CA ILE A 140 -3.42 -15.97 11.05
C ILE A 140 -2.91 -16.00 9.61
N GLY A 141 -1.80 -15.29 9.35
CA GLY A 141 -1.24 -15.16 8.02
C GLY A 141 -0.95 -16.49 7.33
N LEU A 142 -0.36 -17.45 8.06
CA LEU A 142 -0.11 -18.80 7.56
C LEU A 142 -1.40 -19.57 7.23
N GLU A 143 -2.45 -19.46 8.05
CA GLU A 143 -3.74 -20.13 7.77
C GLU A 143 -4.46 -19.49 6.57
N VAL A 144 -4.38 -18.17 6.42
CA VAL A 144 -4.88 -17.46 5.24
C VAL A 144 -4.10 -17.89 3.99
N ALA A 145 -2.78 -17.95 4.06
CA ALA A 145 -1.94 -18.39 2.95
C ALA A 145 -2.33 -19.79 2.46
N LYS A 146 -2.61 -20.74 3.37
CA LYS A 146 -3.11 -22.08 3.01
C LYS A 146 -4.43 -22.02 2.23
N VAL A 147 -5.38 -21.22 2.69
CA VAL A 147 -6.68 -21.05 2.01
C VAL A 147 -6.48 -20.49 0.62
N LEU A 148 -5.69 -19.42 0.49
CA LEU A 148 -5.41 -18.78 -0.81
C LEU A 148 -4.67 -19.72 -1.76
N ARG A 149 -3.69 -20.49 -1.28
CA ARG A 149 -2.97 -21.50 -2.08
C ARG A 149 -3.90 -22.63 -2.56
N LYS A 150 -4.83 -23.06 -1.71
CA LYS A 150 -5.84 -24.06 -2.09
C LYS A 150 -6.82 -23.53 -3.14
N LYS A 151 -7.22 -22.26 -3.03
CA LYS A 151 -8.16 -21.61 -3.94
C LYS A 151 -7.52 -21.20 -5.27
N PHE A 152 -6.29 -20.71 -5.22
CA PHE A 152 -5.54 -20.17 -6.34
C PHE A 152 -4.17 -20.87 -6.50
N PRO A 153 -4.13 -22.18 -6.80
CA PRO A 153 -2.88 -22.94 -6.82
C PRO A 153 -1.84 -22.43 -7.84
N LYS A 154 -2.28 -21.74 -8.90
CA LYS A 154 -1.39 -21.13 -9.90
C LYS A 154 -0.97 -19.70 -9.57
N ALA A 155 -1.60 -19.05 -8.59
CA ALA A 155 -1.20 -17.72 -8.15
C ALA A 155 0.10 -17.82 -7.34
N ARG A 156 0.93 -16.79 -7.46
CA ARG A 156 2.25 -16.77 -6.79
C ARG A 156 2.10 -16.23 -5.37
N LEU A 157 2.63 -16.97 -4.39
CA LEU A 157 2.71 -16.51 -3.01
C LEU A 157 3.87 -15.53 -2.85
N ILE A 158 3.63 -14.41 -2.18
CA ILE A 158 4.66 -13.50 -1.71
C ILE A 158 4.73 -13.62 -0.19
N SER A 159 5.94 -13.77 0.34
CA SER A 159 6.20 -13.62 1.77
C SER A 159 7.30 -12.57 1.93
N LEU A 160 6.90 -11.41 2.45
CA LEU A 160 7.78 -10.30 2.76
C LEU A 160 8.28 -10.52 4.18
N TYR A 161 9.55 -10.87 4.35
CA TYR A 161 10.11 -11.02 5.68
C TYR A 161 10.89 -9.75 6.03
N ASP A 162 10.65 -9.21 7.23
CA ASP A 162 11.19 -7.91 7.63
C ASP A 162 12.35 -8.06 8.61
N GLU A 163 13.56 -7.89 8.09
CA GLU A 163 14.81 -7.77 8.83
C GLU A 163 15.39 -6.33 8.81
N TYR A 164 14.62 -5.36 8.31
CA TYR A 164 15.06 -3.97 8.10
C TYR A 164 14.45 -2.99 9.11
N ASN A 165 13.14 -3.11 9.38
CA ASN A 165 12.41 -2.16 10.23
C ASN A 165 12.41 -2.52 11.71
N SER A 166 13.21 -3.51 12.11
CA SER A 166 13.36 -3.97 13.48
C SER A 166 13.94 -2.89 14.39
N SER A 167 13.06 -2.11 15.02
CA SER A 167 13.39 -1.36 16.23
C SER A 167 13.27 -2.30 17.42
N MET A 168 14.28 -2.36 18.29
CA MET A 168 14.05 -2.85 19.65
C MET A 168 12.97 -1.94 20.26
N PRO A 169 11.86 -2.45 20.83
CA PRO A 169 11.45 -1.83 22.08
C PRO A 169 12.70 -1.95 22.95
N ASP A 170 13.19 -0.80 23.41
CA ASP A 170 14.49 -0.53 24.06
C ASP A 170 14.75 -1.40 25.33
N SER A 171 13.87 -2.37 25.55
CA SER A 171 13.76 -3.35 26.59
C SER A 171 13.91 -4.79 26.12
N ALA A 172 14.29 -5.17 24.90
CA ALA A 172 14.39 -6.61 24.62
C ALA A 172 15.55 -7.28 25.42
N ASP A 173 15.30 -8.45 26.01
CA ASP A 173 16.39 -9.22 26.65
C ASP A 173 17.36 -9.77 25.59
N ALA A 174 18.45 -10.41 26.04
CA ALA A 174 19.46 -11.02 25.16
C ALA A 174 18.92 -12.10 24.21
N TRP A 175 17.62 -12.44 24.30
CA TRP A 175 16.91 -13.42 23.49
C TRP A 175 15.83 -12.79 22.60
N GLY A 176 15.80 -11.46 22.48
CA GLY A 176 14.83 -10.73 21.66
C GLY A 176 13.42 -10.65 22.25
N ARG A 177 13.21 -11.08 23.51
CA ARG A 177 11.89 -10.97 24.14
C ARG A 177 11.69 -9.54 24.63
N PRO A 178 10.52 -8.90 24.46
CA PRO A 178 10.25 -7.62 25.10
C PRO A 178 10.40 -7.78 26.62
N SER A 179 11.51 -7.35 27.21
CA SER A 179 11.59 -7.23 28.66
C SER A 179 10.65 -6.11 29.06
N LYS A 180 10.03 -6.26 30.22
CA LYS A 180 9.20 -5.20 30.75
C LYS A 180 10.12 -4.01 31.04
N GLU A 181 9.92 -2.94 30.29
CA GLU A 181 10.43 -1.59 30.55
C GLU A 181 11.93 -1.39 30.27
N ALA A 182 12.21 -0.61 29.22
CA ALA A 182 13.56 -0.19 28.87
C ALA A 182 14.07 0.75 29.95
N THR A 183 15.32 0.57 30.41
CA THR A 183 15.91 1.47 31.39
C THR A 183 17.24 2.04 30.88
N ASP A 184 17.50 3.32 31.13
CA ASP A 184 18.81 3.93 30.86
C ASP A 184 19.93 3.36 31.76
N GLU A 185 21.18 3.77 31.54
CA GLU A 185 22.35 3.36 32.35
C GLU A 185 22.22 3.69 33.85
N LYS A 186 21.22 4.49 34.24
CA LYS A 186 20.91 4.87 35.63
C LYS A 186 19.70 4.11 36.19
N GLY A 187 19.13 3.18 35.44
CA GLY A 187 17.94 2.42 35.84
C GLY A 187 16.62 3.18 35.68
N THR A 188 16.60 4.29 34.94
CA THR A 188 15.39 5.10 34.70
C THR A 188 14.59 4.49 33.58
N VAL A 189 13.33 4.14 33.82
CA VAL A 189 12.42 3.63 32.78
C VAL A 189 12.25 4.67 31.67
N LEU A 190 12.72 4.35 30.46
CA LEU A 190 12.60 5.15 29.24
C LEU A 190 11.14 5.10 28.77
N LYS A 191 10.32 5.99 29.31
CA LYS A 191 8.89 6.09 28.97
C LYS A 191 8.60 6.74 27.62
N ASP A 192 9.61 7.29 26.94
CA ASP A 192 9.43 8.14 25.75
C ASP A 192 9.64 7.45 24.39
N ALA A 193 10.06 6.17 24.34
CA ALA A 193 10.17 5.44 23.07
C ALA A 193 8.82 5.28 22.34
N LYS A 194 7.68 5.45 23.05
CA LYS A 194 6.35 5.47 22.44
C LYS A 194 6.03 6.73 21.63
N ASN A 195 6.75 7.84 21.86
CA ASN A 195 6.40 9.14 21.28
C ASN A 195 7.21 9.49 20.03
N ASN A 196 8.29 8.77 19.70
CA ASN A 196 9.02 8.98 18.45
C ASN A 196 9.79 7.71 17.99
N PRO A 197 9.10 6.66 17.51
CA PRO A 197 9.72 5.40 17.06
C PRO A 197 10.69 5.57 15.86
N LEU A 198 10.68 6.73 15.21
CA LEU A 198 11.49 7.06 14.03
C LEU A 198 12.98 7.26 14.34
N ASP A 199 13.34 7.48 15.61
CA ASP A 199 14.72 7.75 16.05
C ASP A 199 15.33 6.63 16.91
N ALA A 200 14.60 5.52 17.14
CA ALA A 200 15.14 4.35 17.84
C ALA A 200 16.21 3.66 16.97
N GLY A 201 17.36 3.31 17.56
CA GLY A 201 18.45 2.64 16.84
C GLY A 201 17.99 1.32 16.19
N GLN A 202 18.37 1.12 14.92
CA GLN A 202 18.09 -0.14 14.21
C GLN A 202 18.90 -1.29 14.80
N ILE A 203 18.28 -2.46 14.90
CA ILE A 203 19.01 -3.70 15.17
C ILE A 203 19.79 -4.07 13.91
N ALA A 204 21.12 -4.05 13.98
CA ALA A 204 21.95 -4.64 12.95
C ALA A 204 22.00 -6.16 13.16
N PHE A 205 21.38 -6.92 12.26
CA PHE A 205 21.50 -8.37 12.22
C PHE A 205 22.74 -8.78 11.41
N SER A 206 23.39 -9.88 11.82
CA SER A 206 24.46 -10.47 11.01
C SER A 206 23.88 -11.10 9.74
N ASP A 207 24.69 -11.19 8.69
CA ASP A 207 24.25 -11.79 7.43
C ASP A 207 23.91 -13.28 7.60
N GLU A 208 24.59 -13.99 8.51
CA GLU A 208 24.26 -15.37 8.87
C GLU A 208 22.87 -15.48 9.51
N ALA A 209 22.53 -14.57 10.43
CA ALA A 209 21.22 -14.57 11.07
C ALA A 209 20.11 -14.20 10.07
N ARG A 210 20.35 -13.25 9.16
CA ARG A 210 19.41 -12.92 8.07
C ARG A 210 19.16 -14.10 7.13
N GLN A 211 20.23 -14.79 6.73
CA GLN A 211 20.11 -15.97 5.88
C GLN A 211 19.35 -17.10 6.59
N ALA A 212 19.67 -17.36 7.86
CA ALA A 212 18.96 -18.36 8.66
C ALA A 212 17.48 -18.01 8.88
N PHE A 213 17.14 -16.73 8.99
CA PHE A 213 15.75 -16.25 9.04
C PHE A 213 15.01 -16.54 7.75
N ARG A 214 15.58 -16.15 6.61
CA ARG A 214 15.03 -16.49 5.29
C ARG A 214 14.81 -17.99 5.13
N ASP A 215 15.78 -18.81 5.52
CA ASP A 215 15.68 -20.28 5.42
C ASP A 215 14.58 -20.83 6.36
N SER A 216 14.42 -20.22 7.54
CA SER A 216 13.35 -20.56 8.50
C SER A 216 11.96 -20.19 8.00
N VAL A 217 11.82 -19.06 7.29
CA VAL A 217 10.57 -18.67 6.60
C VAL A 217 10.19 -19.72 5.57
N GLU A 218 11.12 -20.09 4.68
CA GLU A 218 10.85 -21.11 3.66
C GLU A 218 10.47 -22.45 4.28
N LYS A 219 11.24 -22.89 5.29
CA LYS A 219 10.99 -24.14 6.00
C LYS A 219 9.60 -24.14 6.63
N THR A 220 9.19 -23.05 7.26
CA THR A 220 7.87 -22.93 7.89
C THR A 220 6.75 -23.01 6.87
N LEU A 221 6.88 -22.35 5.71
CA LEU A 221 5.90 -22.45 4.63
C LEU A 221 5.75 -23.89 4.11
N ARG A 222 6.87 -24.64 4.01
CA ARG A 222 6.87 -26.05 3.60
C ARG A 222 6.24 -26.96 4.65
N ASP A 223 6.65 -26.83 5.90
CA ASP A 223 6.16 -27.63 7.02
C ASP A 223 4.66 -27.42 7.24
N ARG A 224 4.15 -26.22 6.93
CA ARG A 224 2.72 -25.88 7.00
C ARG A 224 1.98 -26.15 5.69
N GLU A 225 2.60 -26.80 4.70
CA GLU A 225 2.00 -27.13 3.40
C GLU A 225 1.42 -25.92 2.64
N VAL A 226 1.92 -24.71 2.91
CA VAL A 226 1.57 -23.50 2.16
C VAL A 226 2.22 -23.56 0.78
N ILE A 227 3.48 -23.97 0.73
CA ILE A 227 4.21 -24.26 -0.51
C ILE A 227 4.57 -25.74 -0.56
N LEU A 228 4.44 -26.36 -1.73
CA LEU A 228 4.73 -27.80 -1.88
C LEU A 228 6.23 -28.05 -2.09
N PRO A 229 6.75 -29.25 -1.76
CA PRO A 229 8.15 -29.60 -2.00
C PRO A 229 8.62 -29.45 -3.45
N SER A 230 7.71 -29.58 -4.42
CA SER A 230 7.99 -29.46 -5.85
C SER A 230 8.02 -28.01 -6.36
N GLU A 231 7.57 -27.05 -5.55
CA GLU A 231 7.47 -25.65 -5.94
C GLU A 231 8.80 -24.92 -5.83
N LYS A 232 9.00 -24.01 -6.78
CA LYS A 232 10.25 -23.26 -6.93
C LYS A 232 10.02 -21.78 -6.69
N GLU A 233 10.94 -21.17 -5.95
CA GLU A 233 11.01 -19.72 -5.81
C GLU A 233 11.20 -19.05 -7.18
N GLY A 234 10.71 -17.82 -7.33
CA GLY A 234 10.68 -17.08 -8.59
C GLY A 234 9.46 -17.42 -9.43
N LYS A 235 9.03 -18.70 -9.41
CA LYS A 235 7.90 -19.20 -10.20
C LYS A 235 6.62 -19.31 -9.38
N ASN A 236 6.66 -20.04 -8.28
CA ASN A 236 5.50 -20.41 -7.47
C ASN A 236 5.35 -19.53 -6.23
N PHE A 237 6.48 -19.09 -5.68
CA PHE A 237 6.54 -18.19 -4.54
C PHE A 237 7.74 -17.23 -4.65
N LEU A 238 7.73 -16.15 -3.89
CA LEU A 238 8.86 -15.26 -3.67
C LEU A 238 9.04 -15.03 -2.17
N LEU A 239 10.29 -15.10 -1.71
CA LEU A 239 10.67 -14.60 -0.40
C LEU A 239 11.36 -13.25 -0.62
N VAL A 240 10.77 -12.18 -0.10
CA VAL A 240 11.22 -10.82 -0.34
C VAL A 240 11.75 -10.26 0.96
N SER A 241 13.04 -9.94 0.98
CA SER A 241 13.67 -9.17 2.04
C SER A 241 13.15 -7.73 2.00
N GLU A 242 12.75 -7.19 3.14
CA GLU A 242 12.41 -5.77 3.23
C GLU A 242 13.63 -4.89 2.88
N SER A 243 14.83 -5.29 3.33
CA SER A 243 16.06 -4.56 3.08
C SER A 243 16.47 -4.53 1.60
N SER A 244 16.07 -5.52 0.80
CA SER A 244 16.40 -5.55 -0.63
C SER A 244 15.67 -4.48 -1.45
N LYS A 245 14.60 -3.91 -0.90
CA LYS A 245 13.77 -2.88 -1.55
C LYS A 245 14.36 -1.47 -1.47
N VAL A 246 15.42 -1.25 -0.68
CA VAL A 246 16.03 0.08 -0.50
C VAL A 246 16.41 0.72 -1.84
N LYS A 247 17.00 -0.05 -2.76
CA LYS A 247 17.34 0.43 -4.10
C LYS A 247 16.11 0.73 -4.95
N ASP A 248 15.07 -0.08 -4.83
CA ASP A 248 13.81 0.17 -5.54
C ASP A 248 13.11 1.42 -4.99
N ALA A 249 13.27 1.73 -3.71
CA ALA A 249 12.76 2.96 -3.09
C ALA A 249 13.48 4.21 -3.60
N GLU A 250 14.78 4.14 -3.89
CA GLU A 250 15.48 5.21 -4.61
C GLU A 250 14.88 5.43 -6.00
N MET A 251 14.63 4.35 -6.76
CA MET A 251 13.98 4.43 -8.08
C MET A 251 12.55 4.99 -8.00
N LEU A 252 11.81 4.65 -6.93
CA LEU A 252 10.49 5.21 -6.64
C LEU A 252 10.57 6.73 -6.50
N VAL A 253 11.53 7.22 -5.71
CA VAL A 253 11.74 8.67 -5.52
C VAL A 253 12.09 9.35 -6.85
N GLU A 254 13.02 8.81 -7.63
CA GLU A 254 13.38 9.38 -8.94
C GLU A 254 12.15 9.54 -9.86
N LYS A 255 11.29 8.53 -9.88
CA LYS A 255 10.07 8.54 -10.73
C LYS A 255 9.01 9.51 -10.22
N LEU A 256 8.79 9.58 -8.90
CA LEU A 256 7.87 10.54 -8.30
C LEU A 256 8.39 11.97 -8.41
N GLU A 257 9.70 12.17 -8.32
CA GLU A 257 10.36 13.47 -8.49
C GLU A 257 10.20 13.98 -9.92
N ALA A 258 10.34 13.10 -10.93
CA ALA A 258 10.06 13.43 -12.32
C ALA A 258 8.61 13.92 -12.56
N ASN A 259 7.67 13.54 -11.69
CA ASN A 259 6.28 14.00 -11.73
C ASN A 259 6.03 15.27 -10.88
N GLY A 260 7.06 15.79 -10.19
CA GLY A 260 6.93 16.92 -9.27
C GLY A 260 6.28 16.57 -7.93
N ASN A 261 6.27 15.28 -7.55
CA ASN A 261 5.63 14.78 -6.34
C ASN A 261 6.61 14.53 -5.17
N ILE A 262 7.82 15.08 -5.23
CA ILE A 262 8.84 14.91 -4.18
C ILE A 262 9.28 16.27 -3.62
N GLU A 263 9.41 16.33 -2.30
CA GLU A 263 9.99 17.44 -1.54
C GLU A 263 11.15 16.91 -0.68
N HIS A 264 12.27 17.63 -0.66
CA HIS A 264 13.45 17.30 0.15
C HIS A 264 13.65 18.31 1.29
N ASP A 265 13.93 17.81 2.50
CA ASP A 265 14.38 18.59 3.67
C ASP A 265 15.60 17.93 4.31
N GLY A 266 16.79 18.26 3.79
CA GLY A 266 18.02 17.56 4.14
C GLY A 266 17.99 16.11 3.64
N GLU A 267 18.19 15.14 4.54
CA GLU A 267 18.06 13.70 4.22
C GLU A 267 16.61 13.21 4.20
N ALA A 268 15.66 14.01 4.71
CA ALA A 268 14.26 13.61 4.70
C ALA A 268 13.66 13.82 3.31
N ILE A 269 12.93 12.81 2.85
CA ILE A 269 12.25 12.80 1.57
C ILE A 269 10.75 12.64 1.83
N TYR A 270 9.95 13.52 1.22
CA TYR A 270 8.49 13.51 1.33
C TYR A 270 7.86 13.31 -0.04
N PHE A 271 6.89 12.42 -0.11
CA PHE A 271 5.92 12.39 -1.20
C PHE A 271 4.87 13.48 -0.97
N VAL A 272 4.58 14.27 -2.00
CA VAL A 272 3.60 15.36 -1.97
C VAL A 272 2.59 15.18 -3.10
N ASN A 273 1.31 15.12 -2.72
CA ASN A 273 0.19 15.03 -3.65
C ASN A 273 -0.96 15.94 -3.19
N PRO A 274 -1.04 17.18 -3.71
CA PRO A 274 -2.10 18.10 -3.32
C PRO A 274 -3.50 17.57 -3.68
N ASP A 275 -3.59 16.70 -4.69
CA ASP A 275 -4.81 16.06 -5.18
C ASP A 275 -5.04 14.68 -4.51
N SER A 276 -4.55 14.50 -3.27
CA SER A 276 -4.82 13.28 -2.49
C SER A 276 -6.33 13.08 -2.25
N GLU A 277 -6.81 11.84 -2.38
CA GLU A 277 -8.22 11.53 -2.06
C GLU A 277 -8.49 11.71 -0.56
N ASN A 278 -7.47 11.47 0.27
CA ASN A 278 -7.49 11.75 1.68
C ASN A 278 -6.51 12.89 2.02
N PRO A 279 -6.99 14.05 2.53
CA PRO A 279 -6.12 15.16 2.93
C PRO A 279 -4.99 14.77 3.88
N ALA A 280 -5.16 13.72 4.70
CA ALA A 280 -4.13 13.21 5.61
C ALA A 280 -2.89 12.65 4.87
N TYR A 281 -3.03 12.28 3.59
CA TYR A 281 -1.97 11.68 2.78
C TYR A 281 -1.44 12.61 1.68
N GLN A 282 -1.76 13.91 1.75
CA GLN A 282 -1.18 14.91 0.85
C GLN A 282 0.32 15.05 1.00
N ARG A 283 0.87 14.66 2.16
CA ARG A 283 2.31 14.69 2.45
C ARG A 283 2.68 13.47 3.27
N ILE A 284 3.48 12.57 2.69
CA ILE A 284 3.89 11.30 3.30
C ILE A 284 5.42 11.28 3.41
N ILE A 285 5.94 10.91 4.58
CA ILE A 285 7.39 10.74 4.76
C ILE A 285 7.80 9.44 4.07
N LEU A 286 8.76 9.50 3.16
CA LEU A 286 9.36 8.31 2.53
C LEU A 286 10.67 7.92 3.20
N ARG A 287 11.48 8.93 3.50
CA ARG A 287 12.78 8.79 4.17
C ARG A 287 12.89 9.79 5.31
N THR A 288 13.35 9.35 6.47
CA THR A 288 13.53 10.19 7.66
C THR A 288 14.77 11.08 7.54
N LYS A 289 14.93 12.04 8.47
CA LYS A 289 16.15 12.88 8.58
C LYS A 289 17.41 12.08 8.93
N THR A 290 17.25 10.86 9.45
CA THR A 290 18.36 9.93 9.71
C THR A 290 18.72 9.09 8.48
N GLY A 291 18.01 9.28 7.36
CA GLY A 291 18.23 8.55 6.12
C GLY A 291 17.56 7.18 6.07
N ARG A 292 16.68 6.85 7.03
CA ARG A 292 15.95 5.58 7.10
C ARG A 292 14.71 5.63 6.21
N TRP A 293 14.47 4.57 5.43
CA TRP A 293 13.24 4.42 4.65
C TRP A 293 12.08 3.94 5.53
N LEU A 294 10.87 4.45 5.26
CA LEU A 294 9.65 3.98 5.92
C LEU A 294 9.02 2.83 5.14
N CYS A 295 8.28 1.97 5.84
CA CYS A 295 7.62 0.79 5.26
C CYS A 295 6.73 1.15 4.07
N GLU A 296 5.99 2.27 4.14
CA GLU A 296 5.15 2.74 3.02
C GLU A 296 5.96 2.92 1.72
N ALA A 297 7.17 3.47 1.81
CA ALA A 297 8.02 3.72 0.64
C ALA A 297 8.56 2.39 0.08
N LEU A 298 8.97 1.47 0.97
CA LEU A 298 9.48 0.16 0.61
C LEU A 298 8.36 -0.69 -0.04
N ASP A 299 7.17 -0.73 0.55
CA ASP A 299 6.01 -1.40 -0.03
C ASP A 299 5.66 -0.86 -1.41
N ALA A 300 5.53 0.47 -1.56
CA ALA A 300 5.25 1.09 -2.85
C ALA A 300 6.35 0.82 -3.89
N SER A 301 7.62 0.75 -3.46
CA SER A 301 8.74 0.49 -4.35
C SER A 301 8.71 -0.89 -5.00
N SER A 302 8.01 -1.86 -4.37
CA SER A 302 7.80 -3.20 -4.91
C SER A 302 7.07 -3.19 -6.26
N TYR A 303 6.46 -2.05 -6.65
CA TYR A 303 5.73 -1.88 -7.90
C TYR A 303 6.49 -1.11 -8.97
N MET A 304 7.78 -0.81 -8.75
CA MET A 304 8.59 -0.08 -9.73
C MET A 304 8.88 -0.87 -11.00
N ASN A 305 8.86 -2.21 -10.92
CA ASN A 305 8.92 -3.05 -12.10
C ASN A 305 7.60 -2.93 -12.91
N PRO A 306 7.65 -2.53 -14.20
CA PRO A 306 6.45 -2.38 -15.02
C PRO A 306 5.57 -3.64 -15.13
N GLU A 307 6.15 -4.83 -14.95
CA GLU A 307 5.38 -6.08 -14.93
C GLU A 307 4.49 -6.18 -13.69
N ASN A 308 4.90 -5.60 -12.56
CA ASN A 308 4.12 -5.61 -11.32
C ASN A 308 2.87 -4.74 -11.41
N LEU A 309 2.84 -3.75 -12.32
CA LEU A 309 1.65 -2.94 -12.60
C LEU A 309 0.53 -3.73 -13.30
N LYS A 310 0.87 -4.88 -13.92
CA LYS A 310 -0.06 -5.73 -14.68
C LYS A 310 -0.57 -6.92 -13.88
N ILE A 311 0.05 -7.19 -12.73
CA ILE A 311 -0.32 -8.29 -11.84
C ILE A 311 -1.49 -7.81 -10.96
N THR A 312 -2.45 -8.69 -10.69
CA THR A 312 -3.47 -8.45 -9.66
C THR A 312 -2.94 -8.93 -8.32
N HIS A 313 -2.79 -8.00 -7.38
CA HIS A 313 -2.22 -8.25 -6.05
C HIS A 313 -3.32 -8.29 -5.00
N LEU A 314 -3.24 -9.27 -4.11
CA LEU A 314 -4.03 -9.37 -2.89
C LEU A 314 -3.09 -9.36 -1.68
N VAL A 315 -3.14 -8.29 -0.90
CA VAL A 315 -2.39 -8.15 0.35
C VAL A 315 -3.33 -8.40 1.52
N VAL A 316 -2.97 -9.31 2.43
CA VAL A 316 -3.77 -9.65 3.60
C VAL A 316 -2.96 -9.40 4.86
N LEU A 317 -3.33 -8.38 5.64
CA LEU A 317 -2.55 -7.86 6.77
C LEU A 317 -3.43 -7.60 8.00
N PRO A 318 -2.84 -7.44 9.19
CA PRO A 318 -3.57 -6.93 10.35
C PRO A 318 -4.19 -5.54 10.12
N GLU A 319 -5.31 -5.23 10.79
CA GLU A 319 -6.04 -3.95 10.67
C GLU A 319 -5.16 -2.72 10.95
N HIS A 320 -4.15 -2.84 11.83
CA HIS A 320 -3.27 -1.72 12.14
C HIS A 320 -2.38 -1.28 10.95
N PHE A 321 -2.24 -2.10 9.91
CA PHE A 321 -1.53 -1.73 8.67
C PHE A 321 -2.40 -0.97 7.67
N LYS A 322 -3.70 -0.80 7.93
CA LYS A 322 -4.61 -0.14 6.98
C LYS A 322 -4.21 1.28 6.66
N GLU A 323 -3.75 2.05 7.64
CA GLU A 323 -3.27 3.41 7.40
C GLU A 323 -2.00 3.41 6.52
N GLN A 324 -1.06 2.49 6.77
CA GLN A 324 0.15 2.32 5.97
C GLN A 324 -0.22 1.99 4.51
N GLN A 325 -1.08 0.99 4.28
CA GLN A 325 -1.47 0.58 2.93
C GLN A 325 -2.31 1.65 2.20
N ASN A 326 -3.05 2.50 2.92
CA ASN A 326 -3.69 3.67 2.30
C ASN A 326 -2.64 4.66 1.74
N LYS A 327 -1.54 4.90 2.48
CA LYS A 327 -0.44 5.74 1.99
C LYS A 327 0.27 5.08 0.80
N VAL A 328 0.46 3.76 0.84
CA VAL A 328 0.98 2.98 -0.30
C VAL A 328 0.09 3.20 -1.53
N TRP A 329 -1.23 3.03 -1.38
CA TRP A 329 -2.20 3.26 -2.45
C TRP A 329 -2.09 4.65 -3.08
N GLU A 330 -1.94 5.70 -2.26
CA GLU A 330 -1.78 7.08 -2.74
C GLU A 330 -0.54 7.28 -3.62
N MET A 331 0.55 6.56 -3.36
CA MET A 331 1.73 6.56 -4.22
C MET A 331 1.50 5.70 -5.47
N LEU A 332 0.93 4.50 -5.31
CA LEU A 332 0.72 3.55 -6.40
C LEU A 332 -0.19 4.09 -7.51
N ARG A 333 -1.25 4.84 -7.17
CA ARG A 333 -2.11 5.47 -8.16
C ARG A 333 -1.39 6.53 -8.99
N MET A 334 -0.42 7.25 -8.41
CA MET A 334 0.44 8.19 -9.15
C MET A 334 1.39 7.47 -10.11
N LEU A 335 1.74 6.22 -9.81
CA LEU A 335 2.51 5.35 -10.72
C LEU A 335 1.65 4.69 -11.80
N GLY A 336 0.34 4.92 -11.79
CA GLY A 336 -0.61 4.38 -12.77
C GLY A 336 -1.18 3.02 -12.42
N ILE A 337 -1.05 2.56 -11.17
CA ILE A 337 -1.74 1.35 -10.71
C ILE A 337 -3.24 1.59 -10.70
N LYS A 338 -3.97 0.60 -11.21
CA LYS A 338 -5.43 0.60 -11.24
C LYS A 338 -5.96 -0.01 -9.94
N PRO A 339 -7.10 0.49 -9.41
CA PRO A 339 -7.73 -0.12 -8.23
C PRO A 339 -8.08 -1.61 -8.42
N THR A 340 -8.26 -2.06 -9.66
CA THR A 340 -8.54 -3.46 -10.01
C THR A 340 -7.34 -4.39 -9.90
N ASN A 341 -6.15 -3.86 -9.63
CA ASN A 341 -4.90 -4.61 -9.58
C ASN A 341 -4.28 -4.64 -8.18
N TYR A 342 -4.87 -3.95 -7.19
CA TYR A 342 -4.34 -3.84 -5.85
C TYR A 342 -5.48 -3.92 -4.84
N HIS A 343 -5.52 -5.01 -4.10
CA HIS A 343 -6.59 -5.34 -3.18
C HIS A 343 -6.01 -5.60 -1.79
N ASN A 344 -6.68 -5.08 -0.78
CA ASN A 344 -6.32 -5.31 0.61
C ASN A 344 -7.46 -5.97 1.37
N VAL A 345 -7.12 -6.98 2.17
CA VAL A 345 -7.99 -7.52 3.22
C VAL A 345 -7.32 -7.29 4.55
N TYR A 346 -8.06 -6.78 5.52
CA TYR A 346 -7.54 -6.55 6.86
C TYR A 346 -8.19 -7.49 7.88
N TYR A 347 -7.47 -7.84 8.94
CA TYR A 347 -8.01 -8.67 10.01
C TYR A 347 -7.61 -8.18 11.41
N ASP A 348 -8.48 -8.44 12.39
CA ASP A 348 -8.16 -8.30 13.81
C ASP A 348 -7.27 -9.47 14.25
N GLU A 349 -6.04 -9.15 14.65
CA GLU A 349 -5.00 -10.12 15.04
C GLU A 349 -5.40 -10.97 16.26
N LYS A 350 -6.35 -10.49 17.09
CA LYS A 350 -6.82 -11.21 18.27
C LYS A 350 -7.83 -12.31 17.95
N GLN A 351 -8.25 -12.41 16.69
CA GLN A 351 -9.18 -13.44 16.25
C GLN A 351 -8.49 -14.80 16.14
N ASN A 352 -9.30 -15.87 16.19
CA ASN A 352 -8.77 -17.20 15.96
C ASN A 352 -8.28 -17.36 14.49
N PRO A 353 -7.05 -17.87 14.26
CA PRO A 353 -6.50 -18.06 12.91
C PRO A 353 -7.40 -18.81 11.93
N LEU A 354 -7.98 -19.93 12.37
CA LEU A 354 -8.85 -20.74 11.53
C LEU A 354 -10.16 -20.02 11.22
N ARG A 355 -10.66 -19.18 12.14
CA ARG A 355 -11.87 -18.39 11.92
C ARG A 355 -11.64 -17.33 10.86
N VAL A 356 -10.53 -16.59 10.91
CA VAL A 356 -10.18 -15.58 9.89
C VAL A 356 -10.06 -16.25 8.52
N ALA A 357 -9.29 -17.34 8.43
CA ALA A 357 -9.12 -18.10 7.19
C ALA A 357 -10.45 -18.64 6.64
N GLN A 358 -11.35 -19.10 7.52
CA GLN A 358 -12.70 -19.53 7.15
C GLN A 358 -13.53 -18.39 6.56
N ILE A 359 -13.53 -17.21 7.20
CA ILE A 359 -14.29 -16.03 6.73
C ILE A 359 -13.81 -15.59 5.34
N ILE A 360 -12.49 -15.57 5.11
CA ILE A 360 -11.92 -15.26 3.79
C ILE A 360 -12.34 -16.31 2.74
N ASN A 361 -12.31 -17.60 3.09
CA ASN A 361 -12.76 -18.66 2.19
C ASN A 361 -14.26 -18.58 1.86
N GLU A 362 -15.09 -18.23 2.84
CA GLU A 362 -16.53 -17.99 2.65
C GLU A 362 -16.76 -16.83 1.68
N GLU A 363 -15.97 -15.75 1.78
CA GLU A 363 -16.09 -14.62 0.85
C GLU A 363 -15.68 -14.96 -0.57
N ILE A 364 -14.57 -15.70 -0.73
CA ILE A 364 -14.15 -16.18 -2.05
C ILE A 364 -15.26 -17.01 -2.70
N LYS A 365 -15.85 -17.95 -1.94
CA LYS A 365 -16.95 -18.79 -2.45
C LYS A 365 -18.18 -17.99 -2.84
N LYS A 366 -18.59 -17.02 -2.01
CA LYS A 366 -19.71 -16.13 -2.32
C LYS A 366 -19.49 -15.42 -3.66
N ASN A 367 -18.30 -14.87 -3.89
CA ASN A 367 -17.97 -14.18 -5.15
C ASN A 367 -17.90 -15.15 -6.34
N GLU A 368 -17.39 -16.39 -6.16
CA GLU A 368 -17.44 -17.44 -7.19
C GLU A 368 -18.89 -17.78 -7.59
N GLU A 369 -19.80 -17.89 -6.62
CA GLU A 369 -21.22 -18.19 -6.86
C GLU A 369 -21.95 -17.04 -7.57
N GLU A 370 -21.68 -15.79 -7.18
CA GLU A 370 -22.24 -14.60 -7.81
C GLU A 370 -21.78 -14.46 -9.27
N GLU A 371 -20.51 -14.75 -9.57
CA GLU A 371 -19.97 -14.72 -10.94
C GLU A 371 -20.66 -15.77 -11.82
N ILE A 372 -20.82 -17.00 -11.31
CA ILE A 372 -21.54 -18.07 -12.01
C ILE A 372 -22.98 -17.65 -12.32
N ALA A 373 -23.67 -17.07 -11.33
CA ALA A 373 -25.05 -16.61 -11.51
C ALA A 373 -25.15 -15.49 -12.57
N GLN A 374 -24.21 -14.55 -12.59
CA GLN A 374 -24.16 -13.49 -13.60
C GLN A 374 -23.92 -14.04 -15.00
N ASN A 375 -23.03 -15.02 -15.15
CA ASN A 375 -22.75 -15.66 -16.44
C ASN A 375 -23.97 -16.41 -16.99
N TYR A 376 -24.72 -17.11 -16.12
CA TYR A 376 -25.98 -17.74 -16.53
C TYR A 376 -27.04 -16.71 -16.95
N ALA A 377 -27.16 -15.60 -16.22
CA ALA A 377 -28.12 -14.55 -16.54
C ALA A 377 -27.81 -13.83 -17.87
N GLN A 378 -26.54 -13.75 -18.28
CA GLN A 378 -26.14 -13.16 -19.57
C GLN A 378 -26.31 -14.12 -20.76
N ALA A 379 -26.36 -15.43 -20.51
CA ALA A 379 -26.52 -16.45 -21.55
C ALA A 379 -27.99 -16.78 -21.88
N ALA A 380 -28.92 -16.39 -21.00
CA ALA A 380 -30.36 -16.55 -21.15
C ALA A 380 -30.98 -15.34 -21.86
#